data_AF-A0AAC8YNC3-F1
#
_entry.id   AF-A0AAC8YNC3-F1
#
_cell.length_a   1.000
_cell.length_b   1.000
_cell.length_c   1.000
_cell.angle_alpha   90.00
_cell.angle_beta   90.00
_cell.angle_gamma   90.00
#
_symmetry.space_group_name_H-M   'P 1'
#
loop_
_entity.id
_entity.type
_entity.pdbx_description
1 polymer ?
#
loop_
_entity_poly.entity_id
_entity_poly.type
_entity_poly.pdbx_seq_one_letter_code
_entity_poly.pdbx_strand_id
1 'polypeptide(L)'
;MGNQLKKIRESKGMTHDDAAAAMAISRGQYIKLERGERRLNEDYILRASRVFGVPVQMVIAEDDEWSGDGELPSAPIGANFLPFAGTTQAGVFVDVELHANHEPQAVAISPDPRYRQARQYVWQVLGDSMNKAGIHDGMFAVGVDYVDFVAHYRPIETGDIVVVERMRFGGQERERTIKRYWEEPNGVALLPESTNPHHKPILIPKDGVVEGEEIRIIAYVTGSYSLFGKAIFDLDEGQKIHL
;
A
#
# COMPACT_ATOMS: atom_id res chain seq x y z
N MET A 1 23.33 -17.84 6.87
CA MET A 1 22.31 -16.79 6.63
C MET A 1 21.14 -17.13 7.52
N GLY A 2 21.09 -16.47 8.68
CA GLY A 2 19.89 -16.47 9.52
C GLY A 2 18.70 -15.91 8.74
N ASN A 3 17.49 -16.31 9.13
CA ASN A 3 16.25 -15.73 8.60
C ASN A 3 15.27 -15.52 9.76
N GLN A 4 14.49 -14.45 9.70
CA GLN A 4 13.52 -14.12 10.75
C GLN A 4 12.08 -14.53 10.39
N LEU A 5 11.88 -15.36 9.35
CA LEU A 5 10.54 -15.69 8.85
C LEU A 5 9.64 -16.26 9.94
N LYS A 6 10.20 -17.07 10.85
CA LYS A 6 9.48 -17.64 11.99
C LYS A 6 8.92 -16.55 12.92
N LYS A 7 9.80 -15.65 13.37
CA LYS A 7 9.45 -14.55 14.28
C LYS A 7 8.47 -13.58 13.62
N ILE A 8 8.69 -13.26 12.35
CA ILE A 8 7.80 -12.39 11.56
C ILE A 8 6.40 -13.00 11.44
N ARG A 9 6.32 -14.30 11.08
CA ARG A 9 5.06 -15.04 10.99
C ARG A 9 4.32 -15.09 12.32
N GLU A 10 5.04 -15.43 13.39
CA GLU A 10 4.48 -15.55 14.75
C GLU A 10 4.01 -14.18 15.29
N SER A 11 4.77 -13.11 15.04
CA SER A 11 4.37 -11.75 15.41
C SER A 11 3.07 -11.28 14.73
N LYS A 12 2.72 -11.88 13.60
CA LYS A 12 1.51 -11.61 12.83
C LYS A 12 0.39 -12.62 13.08
N GLY A 13 0.59 -13.58 13.98
CA GLY A 13 -0.38 -14.64 14.25
C GLY A 13 -0.67 -15.55 13.07
N MET A 14 0.19 -15.59 12.05
CA MET A 14 -0.02 -16.38 10.84
C MET A 14 0.38 -17.84 11.04
N THR A 15 -0.40 -18.76 10.48
CA THR A 15 0.02 -20.17 10.39
C THR A 15 1.06 -20.34 9.27
N HIS A 16 1.76 -21.48 9.25
CA HIS A 16 2.65 -21.80 8.11
C HIS A 16 1.90 -21.85 6.78
N ASP A 17 0.61 -22.20 6.80
CA ASP A 17 -0.24 -22.26 5.62
C ASP A 17 -0.62 -20.85 5.13
N ASP A 18 -1.00 -19.96 6.04
CA ASP A 18 -1.32 -18.56 5.70
C ASP A 18 -0.10 -17.82 5.14
N ALA A 19 1.06 -18.02 5.77
CA ALA A 19 2.30 -17.39 5.35
C ALA A 19 2.79 -17.93 3.99
N ALA A 20 2.62 -19.23 3.74
CA ALA A 20 2.96 -19.84 2.47
C ALA A 20 2.02 -19.38 1.34
N ALA A 21 0.71 -19.34 1.61
CA ALA A 21 -0.29 -18.84 0.68
C ALA A 21 -0.03 -17.37 0.32
N ALA A 22 0.27 -16.54 1.32
CA ALA A 22 0.55 -15.13 1.09
C ALA A 22 1.86 -14.91 0.30
N MET A 23 2.88 -15.77 0.49
CA MET A 23 4.10 -15.77 -0.32
C MET A 23 3.98 -16.48 -1.69
N ALA A 24 2.80 -17.01 -2.01
CA ALA A 24 2.54 -17.81 -3.22
C ALA A 24 3.53 -18.99 -3.39
N ILE A 25 3.82 -19.70 -2.30
CA ILE A 25 4.65 -20.92 -2.30
C ILE A 25 3.98 -22.06 -1.54
N SER A 26 4.48 -23.28 -1.71
CA SER A 26 3.93 -24.41 -0.94
C SER A 26 4.31 -24.33 0.54
N ARG A 27 3.43 -24.82 1.42
CA ARG A 27 3.68 -24.94 2.88
C ARG A 27 5.04 -25.58 3.20
N GLY A 28 5.36 -26.68 2.51
CA GLY A 28 6.63 -27.39 2.69
C GLY A 28 7.84 -26.57 2.23
N GLN A 29 7.71 -25.74 1.19
CA GLN A 29 8.76 -24.81 0.78
C GLN A 29 8.94 -23.68 1.80
N TYR A 30 7.84 -23.13 2.32
CA TYR A 30 7.89 -22.09 3.35
C TYR A 30 8.57 -22.58 4.63
N ILE A 31 8.22 -23.79 5.13
CA ILE A 31 8.86 -24.38 6.32
C ILE A 31 10.37 -24.58 6.12
N LYS A 32 10.81 -25.01 4.92
CA LYS A 32 12.24 -25.18 4.62
C LYS A 32 12.97 -23.84 4.57
N LEU A 33 12.34 -22.79 4.06
CA LEU A 33 12.88 -21.44 4.10
C LEU A 33 12.98 -20.94 5.55
N GLU A 34 11.91 -21.08 6.34
CA GLU A 34 11.85 -20.68 7.75
C GLU A 34 12.92 -21.37 8.60
N ARG A 35 13.16 -22.67 8.38
CA ARG A 35 14.20 -23.44 9.10
C ARG A 35 15.62 -23.21 8.60
N GLY A 36 15.80 -22.43 7.53
CA GLY A 36 17.10 -22.24 6.89
C GLY A 36 17.63 -23.48 6.14
N GLU A 37 16.83 -24.53 6.00
CA GLU A 37 17.14 -25.72 5.18
C GLU A 37 17.15 -25.38 3.67
N ARG A 38 16.51 -24.27 3.30
CA ARG A 38 16.56 -23.67 1.97
C ARG A 38 17.00 -22.22 2.09
N ARG A 39 17.95 -21.81 1.25
CA ARG A 39 18.43 -20.43 1.19
C ARG A 39 17.31 -19.49 0.80
N LEU A 40 17.10 -18.44 1.58
CA LEU A 40 16.34 -17.27 1.16
C LEU A 40 17.12 -16.56 0.04
N ASN A 41 16.61 -16.63 -1.18
CA ASN A 41 17.09 -15.82 -2.28
C ASN A 41 16.35 -14.47 -2.29
N GLU A 42 16.82 -13.56 -3.14
CA GLU A 42 16.28 -12.22 -3.28
C GLU A 42 14.76 -12.21 -3.55
N ASP A 43 14.27 -13.10 -4.42
CA ASP A 43 12.83 -13.26 -4.69
C ASP A 43 12.03 -13.61 -3.42
N TYR A 44 12.49 -14.57 -2.61
CA TYR A 44 11.80 -14.93 -1.37
C TYR A 44 11.89 -13.82 -0.31
N ILE A 45 13.00 -13.08 -0.28
CA ILE A 45 13.21 -11.97 0.64
C ILE A 45 12.26 -10.81 0.32
N LEU A 46 12.16 -10.44 -0.96
CA LEU A 46 11.26 -9.39 -1.43
C LEU A 46 9.79 -9.79 -1.26
N ARG A 47 9.43 -11.05 -1.56
CA ARG A 47 8.08 -11.56 -1.29
C ARG A 47 7.76 -11.51 0.19
N ALA A 48 8.66 -11.99 1.06
CA ALA A 48 8.48 -11.94 2.49
C ALA A 48 8.34 -10.49 2.98
N SER A 49 9.20 -9.58 2.52
CA SER A 49 9.13 -8.15 2.86
C SER A 49 7.79 -7.53 2.46
N ARG A 50 7.31 -7.81 1.25
CA ARG A 50 6.03 -7.31 0.73
C ARG A 50 4.83 -7.91 1.47
N VAL A 51 4.81 -9.22 1.64
CA VAL A 51 3.71 -9.97 2.25
C VAL A 51 3.60 -9.69 3.74
N PHE A 52 4.75 -9.66 4.41
CA PHE A 52 4.81 -9.37 5.82
C PHE A 52 4.95 -7.87 6.09
N GLY A 53 5.00 -6.99 5.09
CA GLY A 53 5.10 -5.54 5.29
C GLY A 53 6.25 -5.14 6.23
N VAL A 54 7.35 -5.89 6.22
CA VAL A 54 8.55 -5.64 7.02
C VAL A 54 9.72 -5.30 6.10
N PRO A 55 10.71 -4.50 6.54
CA PRO A 55 11.89 -4.23 5.75
C PRO A 55 12.65 -5.52 5.40
N VAL A 56 13.26 -5.56 4.22
CA VAL A 56 14.12 -6.68 3.77
C VAL A 56 15.20 -7.01 4.81
N GLN A 57 15.77 -5.99 5.46
CA GLN A 57 16.77 -6.14 6.52
C GLN A 57 16.24 -6.97 7.70
N MET A 58 14.95 -6.84 8.02
CA MET A 58 14.31 -7.61 9.08
C MET A 58 14.13 -9.07 8.67
N VAL A 59 13.91 -9.36 7.39
CA VAL A 59 13.78 -10.74 6.88
C VAL A 59 15.11 -11.50 6.97
N ILE A 60 16.23 -10.80 6.73
CA ILE A 60 17.59 -11.38 6.63
C ILE A 60 18.41 -11.29 7.92
N ALA A 61 17.89 -10.70 9.00
CA ALA A 61 18.65 -10.50 10.24
C ALA A 61 19.02 -11.84 10.91
N GLU A 62 20.27 -11.93 11.39
CA GLU A 62 20.74 -13.09 12.16
C GLU A 62 20.28 -12.98 13.63
N ASP A 63 20.19 -14.12 14.32
CA ASP A 63 19.62 -14.26 15.68
C ASP A 63 20.45 -13.63 16.80
N ASP A 64 20.98 -12.42 16.61
CA ASP A 64 21.57 -11.67 17.70
C ASP A 64 20.48 -11.23 18.68
N GLU A 65 20.79 -11.47 19.95
CA GLU A 65 19.87 -11.59 21.09
C GLU A 65 18.98 -10.35 21.28
N TRP A 66 17.74 -10.44 20.77
CA TRP A 66 16.65 -9.57 21.22
C TRP A 66 16.19 -10.04 22.61
N SER A 67 16.70 -9.40 23.66
CA SER A 67 16.19 -9.56 25.03
C SER A 67 14.74 -9.03 25.07
N GLY A 68 13.79 -9.89 25.42
CA GLY A 68 12.33 -9.72 25.25
C GLY A 68 11.65 -8.67 26.13
N ASP A 69 12.26 -7.51 26.34
CA ASP A 69 11.82 -6.52 27.33
C ASP A 69 11.73 -5.10 26.74
N GLY A 70 12.06 -4.91 25.47
CA GLY A 70 11.98 -3.62 24.78
C GLY A 70 10.64 -3.47 24.05
N GLU A 71 9.97 -2.34 24.26
CA GLU A 71 8.86 -1.85 23.42
C GLU A 71 9.09 -2.24 21.95
N LEU A 72 8.02 -2.71 21.29
CA LEU A 72 7.97 -2.81 19.83
C LEU A 72 8.67 -1.57 19.26
N PRO A 73 9.69 -1.70 18.39
CA PRO A 73 10.41 -0.54 17.91
C PRO A 73 9.38 0.40 17.29
N SER A 74 9.06 1.47 18.00
CA SER A 74 8.36 2.60 17.44
C SER A 74 9.14 2.94 16.18
N ALA A 75 8.48 2.95 15.02
CA ALA A 75 9.10 3.32 13.75
C ALA A 75 10.10 4.45 14.03
N PRO A 76 11.40 4.29 13.68
CA PRO A 76 12.42 5.23 14.10
C PRO A 76 11.93 6.64 13.79
N ILE A 77 11.94 7.50 14.81
CA ILE A 77 11.70 8.92 14.63
C ILE A 77 12.72 9.37 13.57
N GLY A 78 12.28 9.53 12.32
CA GLY A 78 13.16 9.86 11.19
C GLY A 78 13.08 8.98 9.93
N ALA A 79 12.17 8.01 9.80
CA ALA A 79 11.91 7.44 8.47
C ALA A 79 11.24 8.50 7.56
N ASN A 80 12.04 9.23 6.77
CA ASN A 80 11.57 10.30 5.87
C ASN A 80 10.99 9.77 4.56
N PHE A 81 10.59 8.50 4.49
CA PHE A 81 10.16 7.88 3.25
C PHE A 81 8.89 7.07 3.45
N LEU A 82 7.98 7.17 2.47
CA LEU A 82 6.80 6.34 2.35
C LEU A 82 6.92 5.40 1.15
N PRO A 83 6.45 4.14 1.27
CA PRO A 83 6.44 3.18 0.17
C PRO A 83 5.53 3.66 -0.96
N PHE A 84 6.07 3.66 -2.18
CA PHE A 84 5.31 4.04 -3.37
C PHE A 84 4.36 2.92 -3.76
N ALA A 85 3.09 3.28 -3.98
CA ALA A 85 2.00 2.35 -4.26
C ALA A 85 1.43 2.53 -5.68
N GLY A 86 2.22 3.12 -6.58
CA GLY A 86 1.87 3.33 -7.98
C GLY A 86 1.21 4.67 -8.26
N THR A 87 0.55 4.75 -9.41
CA THR A 87 -0.14 5.96 -9.86
C THR A 87 -1.64 5.88 -9.60
N THR A 88 -2.27 7.05 -9.40
CA THR A 88 -3.73 7.21 -9.44
C THR A 88 -4.10 8.06 -10.63
N GLN A 89 -4.92 7.53 -11.54
CA GLN A 89 -5.38 8.21 -12.73
C GLN A 89 -6.85 7.88 -12.98
N ALA A 90 -7.72 8.88 -12.90
CA ALA A 90 -9.14 8.68 -13.12
C ALA A 90 -9.44 8.30 -14.58
N GLY A 91 -10.25 7.26 -14.77
CA GLY A 91 -10.73 6.77 -16.06
C GLY A 91 -9.73 5.91 -16.84
N VAL A 92 -8.55 5.63 -16.30
CA VAL A 92 -7.52 4.84 -16.99
C VAL A 92 -7.38 3.48 -16.35
N PHE A 93 -7.73 2.45 -17.12
CA PHE A 93 -7.51 1.06 -16.76
C PHE A 93 -6.16 0.60 -17.28
N VAL A 94 -5.43 -0.06 -16.39
CA VAL A 94 -4.07 -0.52 -16.63
C VAL A 94 -4.04 -2.03 -16.51
N ASP A 95 -3.40 -2.70 -17.47
CA ASP A 95 -3.14 -4.13 -17.40
C ASP A 95 -2.20 -4.45 -16.22
N VAL A 96 -2.66 -5.32 -15.32
CA VAL A 96 -1.96 -5.63 -14.07
C VAL A 96 -0.64 -6.37 -14.30
N GLU A 97 -0.54 -7.21 -15.33
CA GLU A 97 0.68 -7.98 -15.62
C GLU A 97 1.76 -7.11 -16.27
N LEU A 98 1.37 -6.19 -17.15
CA LEU A 98 2.31 -5.31 -17.87
C LEU A 98 2.92 -4.22 -16.97
N HIS A 99 2.22 -3.80 -15.91
CA HIS A 99 2.64 -2.66 -15.08
C HIS A 99 3.56 -3.01 -13.89
N ALA A 100 3.89 -4.27 -13.65
CA ALA A 100 4.64 -4.69 -12.46
C ALA A 100 6.14 -4.30 -12.46
N ASN A 101 6.69 -3.78 -13.57
CA ASN A 101 8.13 -3.84 -13.82
C ASN A 101 8.95 -2.55 -13.61
N HIS A 102 8.36 -1.36 -13.34
CA HIS A 102 9.16 -0.11 -13.27
C HIS A 102 8.61 0.97 -12.32
N GLU A 103 8.08 0.58 -11.16
CA GLU A 103 7.64 1.56 -10.17
C GLU A 103 8.75 1.87 -9.15
N PRO A 104 8.95 3.15 -8.79
CA PRO A 104 9.83 3.52 -7.70
C PRO A 104 9.48 2.79 -6.41
N GLN A 105 10.45 2.62 -5.52
CA GLN A 105 10.22 1.87 -4.29
C GLN A 105 9.77 2.77 -3.13
N ALA A 106 10.22 4.03 -3.07
CA ALA A 106 9.84 4.97 -2.02
C ALA A 106 9.92 6.45 -2.44
N VAL A 107 9.16 7.30 -1.74
CA VAL A 107 9.16 8.76 -1.90
C VAL A 107 9.55 9.43 -0.59
N ALA A 108 10.34 10.50 -0.64
CA ALA A 108 10.81 11.25 0.53
C ALA A 108 9.70 12.08 1.23
N ILE A 109 8.72 11.41 1.80
CA ILE A 109 7.67 11.99 2.64
C ILE A 109 7.69 11.29 4.00
N SER A 110 7.67 12.08 5.08
CA SER A 110 7.56 11.52 6.43
C SER A 110 6.15 10.97 6.68
N PRO A 111 6.02 9.79 7.33
CA PRO A 111 4.72 9.27 7.74
C PRO A 111 3.97 10.24 8.64
N ASP A 112 2.65 10.28 8.49
CA ASP A 112 1.78 11.10 9.31
C ASP A 112 1.70 10.53 10.73
N PRO A 113 2.19 11.25 11.76
CA PRO A 113 2.25 10.76 13.14
C PRO A 113 0.86 10.57 13.77
N ARG A 114 -0.21 11.12 13.17
CA ARG A 114 -1.60 10.90 13.59
C ARG A 114 -2.06 9.47 13.32
N TYR A 115 -1.44 8.79 12.34
CA TYR A 115 -1.84 7.46 11.86
C TYR A 115 -0.76 6.39 12.04
N ARG A 116 -0.08 6.38 13.20
CA ARG A 116 1.06 5.47 13.49
C ARG A 116 0.70 3.98 13.56
N GLN A 117 -0.55 3.66 13.88
CA GLN A 117 -1.03 2.27 13.98
C GLN A 117 -1.51 1.70 12.63
N ALA A 118 -1.38 2.45 11.54
CA ALA A 118 -1.82 2.01 10.24
C ALA A 118 -0.74 2.21 9.18
N ARG A 119 -0.65 1.27 8.25
CA ARG A 119 0.29 1.33 7.14
C ARG A 119 -0.02 2.56 6.28
N GLN A 120 1.03 3.24 5.83
CA GLN A 120 0.94 4.45 5.02
C GLN A 120 1.67 4.26 3.71
N TYR A 121 1.09 4.81 2.67
CA TYR A 121 1.55 4.68 1.29
C TYR A 121 1.45 6.02 0.58
N VAL A 122 2.16 6.11 -0.54
CA VAL A 122 2.13 7.29 -1.41
C VAL A 122 1.81 6.89 -2.84
N TRP A 123 0.91 7.64 -3.47
CA TRP A 123 0.57 7.51 -4.88
C TRP A 123 0.94 8.77 -5.64
N GLN A 124 1.45 8.62 -6.86
CA GLN A 124 1.56 9.75 -7.76
C GLN A 124 0.20 10.03 -8.40
N VAL A 125 -0.25 11.28 -8.30
CA VAL A 125 -1.52 11.74 -8.88
C VAL A 125 -1.29 12.11 -10.34
N LEU A 126 -2.06 11.50 -11.22
CA LEU A 126 -2.12 11.84 -12.64
C LEU A 126 -3.55 12.30 -12.98
N GLY A 127 -3.66 13.47 -13.58
CA GLY A 127 -4.91 14.13 -13.96
C GLY A 127 -5.50 15.04 -12.89
N ASP A 128 -6.71 15.55 -13.19
CA ASP A 128 -7.33 16.69 -12.49
C ASP A 128 -8.65 16.34 -11.78
N SER A 129 -8.89 15.05 -11.51
CA SER A 129 -10.16 14.55 -10.96
C SER A 129 -10.52 15.11 -9.57
N MET A 130 -9.51 15.58 -8.82
CA MET A 130 -9.65 16.10 -7.46
C MET A 130 -9.05 17.51 -7.29
N ASN A 131 -8.91 18.29 -8.37
CA ASN A 131 -8.22 19.58 -8.33
C ASN A 131 -8.93 20.65 -7.46
N LYS A 132 -10.25 20.60 -7.31
CA LYS A 132 -11.00 21.50 -6.39
C LYS A 132 -10.78 21.13 -4.93
N ALA A 133 -10.38 19.89 -4.65
CA ALA A 133 -10.00 19.44 -3.32
C ALA A 133 -8.53 19.73 -2.98
N GLY A 134 -7.79 20.43 -3.86
CA GLY A 134 -6.36 20.74 -3.67
C GLY A 134 -5.42 19.58 -4.00
N ILE A 135 -5.89 18.57 -4.75
CA ILE A 135 -5.07 17.45 -5.21
C ILE A 135 -4.91 17.58 -6.73
N HIS A 136 -3.72 18.03 -7.14
CA HIS A 136 -3.43 18.38 -8.53
C HIS A 136 -2.59 17.31 -9.23
N ASP A 137 -2.63 17.32 -10.56
CA ASP A 137 -1.76 16.52 -11.42
C ASP A 137 -0.27 16.70 -11.04
N GLY A 138 0.46 15.59 -10.98
CA GLY A 138 1.87 15.54 -10.59
C GLY A 138 2.14 15.59 -9.09
N MET A 139 1.14 15.83 -8.24
CA MET A 139 1.30 15.75 -6.78
C MET A 139 1.43 14.30 -6.30
N PHE A 140 1.89 14.13 -5.06
CA PHE A 140 1.82 12.88 -4.33
C PHE A 140 0.67 12.91 -3.34
N ALA A 141 -0.21 11.90 -3.37
CA ALA A 141 -1.23 11.69 -2.36
C ALA A 141 -0.71 10.69 -1.33
N VAL A 142 -0.78 11.05 -0.05
CA VAL A 142 -0.47 10.14 1.06
C VAL A 142 -1.77 9.58 1.61
N GLY A 143 -1.80 8.27 1.80
CA GLY A 143 -2.94 7.61 2.38
C GLY A 143 -2.57 6.48 3.33
N VAL A 144 -3.53 6.15 4.18
CA VAL A 144 -3.48 5.13 5.20
C VAL A 144 -4.28 3.93 4.71
N ASP A 145 -3.74 2.71 4.86
CA ASP A 145 -4.41 1.47 4.51
C ASP A 145 -5.83 1.42 5.07
N TYR A 146 -6.81 1.09 4.22
CA TYR A 146 -8.22 1.09 4.61
C TYR A 146 -8.52 0.13 5.78
N VAL A 147 -7.96 -1.09 5.75
CA VAL A 147 -8.24 -2.10 6.77
C VAL A 147 -7.69 -1.64 8.11
N ASP A 148 -6.44 -1.16 8.13
CA ASP A 148 -5.82 -0.66 9.35
C ASP A 148 -6.51 0.62 9.86
N PHE A 149 -6.95 1.51 8.96
CA PHE A 149 -7.65 2.74 9.31
C PHE A 149 -8.96 2.43 10.05
N VAL A 150 -9.78 1.54 9.49
CA VAL A 150 -11.07 1.17 10.11
C VAL A 150 -10.85 0.38 11.39
N ALA A 151 -9.83 -0.48 11.46
CA ALA A 151 -9.53 -1.29 12.64
C ALA A 151 -9.06 -0.46 13.85
N HIS A 152 -8.31 0.62 13.61
CA HIS A 152 -7.64 1.37 14.69
C HIS A 152 -8.20 2.77 14.95
N TYR A 153 -8.98 3.34 14.03
CA TYR A 153 -9.45 4.72 14.14
C TYR A 153 -10.98 4.79 14.06
N ARG A 154 -11.53 4.93 12.85
CA ARG A 154 -12.98 5.06 12.64
C ARG A 154 -13.39 4.50 11.28
N PRO A 155 -14.68 4.16 11.07
CA PRO A 155 -15.18 3.89 9.72
C PRO A 155 -14.96 5.09 8.79
N ILE A 156 -14.95 4.83 7.48
CA ILE A 156 -15.00 5.89 6.46
C ILE A 156 -16.37 6.57 6.54
N GLU A 157 -16.36 7.89 6.48
CA GLU A 157 -17.56 8.73 6.63
C GLU A 157 -17.71 9.66 5.42
N THR A 158 -18.94 10.13 5.20
CA THR A 158 -19.24 11.14 4.18
C THR A 158 -18.33 12.35 4.31
N GLY A 159 -17.66 12.70 3.21
CA GLY A 159 -16.69 13.77 3.17
C GLY A 159 -15.25 13.30 3.20
N ASP A 160 -14.95 12.04 3.52
CA ASP A 160 -13.57 11.54 3.45
C ASP A 160 -13.05 11.47 2.01
N ILE A 161 -11.75 11.70 1.84
CA ILE A 161 -11.09 11.48 0.55
C ILE A 161 -10.43 10.10 0.61
N VAL A 162 -10.67 9.28 -0.41
CA VAL A 162 -10.21 7.89 -0.45
C VAL A 162 -9.54 7.56 -1.77
N VAL A 163 -8.60 6.62 -1.71
CA VAL A 163 -8.08 5.93 -2.89
C VAL A 163 -8.95 4.71 -3.14
N VAL A 164 -9.43 4.60 -4.38
CA VAL A 164 -10.34 3.56 -4.84
C VAL A 164 -9.64 2.76 -5.92
N GLU A 165 -9.77 1.45 -5.84
CA GLU A 165 -9.32 0.51 -6.85
C GLU A 165 -10.55 -0.11 -7.53
N ARG A 166 -10.55 -0.08 -8.86
CA ARG A 166 -11.58 -0.71 -9.69
C ARG A 166 -10.92 -1.78 -10.53
N MET A 167 -11.44 -2.99 -10.48
CA MET A 167 -10.98 -4.11 -11.26
C MET A 167 -12.05 -4.54 -12.26
N ARG A 168 -11.64 -4.87 -13.47
CA ARG A 168 -12.49 -5.40 -14.54
C ARG A 168 -11.89 -6.65 -15.14
N PHE A 169 -12.67 -7.37 -15.94
CA PHE A 169 -12.23 -8.58 -16.66
C PHE A 169 -11.57 -9.63 -15.74
N GLY A 170 -12.15 -9.85 -14.55
CA GLY A 170 -11.61 -10.81 -13.58
C GLY A 170 -10.28 -10.38 -12.94
N GLY A 171 -9.98 -9.07 -12.92
CA GLY A 171 -8.78 -8.52 -12.28
C GLY A 171 -7.60 -8.29 -13.21
N GLN A 172 -7.75 -8.54 -14.51
CA GLN A 172 -6.70 -8.28 -15.51
C GLN A 172 -6.44 -6.78 -15.70
N GLU A 173 -7.50 -5.98 -15.63
CA GLU A 173 -7.41 -4.52 -15.70
C GLU A 173 -7.74 -3.89 -14.36
N ARG A 174 -6.92 -2.92 -13.96
CA ARG A 174 -7.08 -2.16 -12.73
C ARG A 174 -7.01 -0.66 -13.02
N GLU A 175 -7.96 0.08 -12.49
CA GLU A 175 -7.89 1.53 -12.32
C GLU A 175 -7.67 1.86 -10.83
N ARG A 176 -6.81 2.83 -10.56
CA ARG A 176 -6.72 3.48 -9.24
C ARG A 176 -7.08 4.94 -9.37
N THR A 177 -7.96 5.44 -8.51
CA THR A 177 -8.42 6.82 -8.57
C THR A 177 -8.69 7.38 -7.18
N ILE A 178 -8.59 8.70 -7.03
CA ILE A 178 -8.93 9.40 -5.79
C ILE A 178 -10.32 10.02 -5.94
N LYS A 179 -11.18 9.85 -4.94
CA LYS A 179 -12.55 10.37 -4.90
C LYS A 179 -12.93 10.81 -3.50
N ARG A 180 -13.93 11.70 -3.39
CA ARG A 180 -14.60 11.97 -2.12
C ARG A 180 -15.70 10.93 -1.90
N TYR A 181 -15.68 10.30 -0.74
CA TYR A 181 -16.70 9.37 -0.30
C TYR A 181 -17.95 10.12 0.15
N TRP A 182 -19.12 9.65 -0.29
CA TRP A 182 -20.42 10.19 0.07
C TRP A 182 -21.43 9.06 0.22
N GLU A 183 -22.06 8.95 1.38
CA GLU A 183 -23.13 7.98 1.60
C GLU A 183 -24.43 8.48 0.93
N GLU A 184 -25.10 7.56 0.24
CA GLU A 184 -26.40 7.80 -0.37
C GLU A 184 -27.42 6.80 0.21
N PRO A 185 -28.73 7.10 0.21
CA PRO A 185 -29.75 6.17 0.71
C PRO A 185 -29.69 4.77 0.08
N ASN A 186 -29.23 4.69 -1.17
CA ASN A 186 -29.18 3.48 -1.99
C ASN A 186 -27.77 2.95 -2.23
N GLY A 187 -26.77 3.41 -1.48
CA GLY A 187 -25.39 2.93 -1.61
C GLY A 187 -24.36 4.00 -1.29
N VAL A 188 -23.32 4.08 -2.11
CA VAL A 188 -22.21 5.03 -1.95
C VAL A 188 -21.97 5.74 -3.28
N ALA A 189 -21.73 7.04 -3.22
CA ALA A 189 -21.21 7.82 -4.33
C ALA A 189 -19.75 8.19 -4.06
N LEU A 190 -18.88 7.88 -5.02
CA LEU A 190 -17.48 8.30 -5.05
C LEU A 190 -17.37 9.46 -6.02
N LEU A 191 -17.32 10.66 -5.46
CA LEU A 191 -17.46 11.91 -6.20
C LEU A 191 -16.09 12.45 -6.63
N PRO A 192 -15.91 12.85 -7.90
CA PRO A 192 -14.81 13.71 -8.28
C PRO A 192 -15.06 15.13 -7.77
N GLU A 193 -13.97 15.85 -7.51
CA GLU A 193 -14.00 17.27 -7.23
C GLU A 193 -13.11 17.99 -8.22
N SER A 194 -13.63 18.13 -9.43
CA SER A 194 -12.89 18.69 -10.55
C SER A 194 -13.55 19.93 -11.15
N THR A 195 -12.74 20.81 -11.73
CA THR A 195 -13.20 21.82 -12.69
C THR A 195 -13.56 21.22 -14.04
N ASN A 196 -13.07 20.02 -14.35
CA ASN A 196 -13.33 19.34 -15.61
C ASN A 196 -14.65 18.53 -15.52
N PRO A 197 -15.67 18.85 -16.33
CA PRO A 197 -16.98 18.23 -16.27
C PRO A 197 -17.03 16.79 -16.82
N HIS A 198 -15.95 16.31 -17.43
CA HIS A 198 -15.86 14.93 -17.92
C HIS A 198 -15.70 13.91 -16.78
N HIS A 199 -15.18 14.31 -15.62
CA HIS A 199 -15.13 13.43 -14.46
C HIS A 199 -16.54 13.17 -13.92
N LYS A 200 -16.92 11.89 -13.86
CA LYS A 200 -18.24 11.48 -13.36
C LYS A 200 -18.10 10.75 -12.01
N PRO A 201 -19.12 10.85 -11.14
CA PRO A 201 -19.23 10.00 -9.97
C PRO A 201 -19.16 8.51 -10.32
N ILE A 202 -18.55 7.72 -9.45
CA ILE A 202 -18.68 6.26 -9.45
C ILE A 202 -19.74 5.92 -8.40
N LEU A 203 -20.79 5.23 -8.80
CA LEU A 203 -21.90 4.86 -7.93
C LEU A 203 -21.78 3.37 -7.57
N ILE A 204 -21.75 3.08 -6.29
CA ILE A 204 -21.73 1.71 -5.75
C ILE A 204 -23.12 1.45 -5.15
N PRO A 205 -23.91 0.53 -5.71
CA PRO A 205 -25.21 0.18 -5.14
C PRO A 205 -25.06 -0.44 -3.74
N LYS A 206 -26.13 -0.41 -2.94
CA LYS A 206 -26.12 -0.92 -1.57
C LYS A 206 -25.80 -2.41 -1.44
N ASP A 207 -26.12 -3.21 -2.46
CA ASP A 207 -25.74 -4.62 -2.52
C ASP A 207 -24.25 -4.82 -2.85
N GLY A 208 -23.53 -3.74 -3.18
CA GLY A 208 -22.11 -3.74 -3.51
C GLY A 208 -21.80 -4.33 -4.89
N VAL A 209 -22.81 -4.70 -5.68
CA VAL A 209 -22.62 -5.39 -6.95
C VAL A 209 -22.67 -4.39 -8.09
N VAL A 210 -21.55 -4.26 -8.81
CA VAL A 210 -21.46 -3.53 -10.07
C VAL A 210 -21.13 -4.54 -11.15
N GLU A 211 -21.96 -4.63 -12.19
CA GLU A 211 -21.83 -5.68 -13.21
C GLU A 211 -20.47 -5.59 -13.93
N GLY A 212 -19.68 -6.67 -13.86
CA GLY A 212 -18.37 -6.74 -14.50
C GLY A 212 -17.26 -5.94 -13.82
N GLU A 213 -17.53 -5.31 -12.66
CA GLU A 213 -16.56 -4.53 -11.92
C GLU A 213 -16.49 -4.93 -10.44
N GLU A 214 -15.28 -4.96 -9.91
CA GLU A 214 -15.05 -5.01 -8.48
C GLU A 214 -14.48 -3.67 -8.02
N ILE A 215 -15.10 -3.05 -7.00
CA ILE A 215 -14.73 -1.73 -6.50
C ILE A 215 -14.35 -1.84 -5.03
N ARG A 216 -13.14 -1.38 -4.68
CA ARG A 216 -12.62 -1.43 -3.31
C ARG A 216 -12.06 -0.08 -2.90
N ILE A 217 -12.36 0.34 -1.68
CA ILE A 217 -11.62 1.42 -1.02
C ILE A 217 -10.34 0.80 -0.47
N ILE A 218 -9.19 1.30 -0.90
CA ILE A 218 -7.88 0.75 -0.51
C ILE A 218 -7.13 1.64 0.49
N ALA A 219 -7.45 2.94 0.54
CA ALA A 219 -6.84 3.85 1.50
C ALA A 219 -7.69 5.09 1.81
N TYR A 220 -7.52 5.61 3.03
CA TYR A 220 -7.95 6.93 3.46
C TYR A 220 -6.85 7.97 3.17
N VAL A 221 -7.15 9.06 2.46
CA VAL A 221 -6.16 10.09 2.09
C VAL A 221 -6.00 11.10 3.23
N THR A 222 -4.77 11.28 3.70
CA THR A 222 -4.44 12.17 4.83
C THR A 222 -3.83 13.50 4.40
N GLY A 223 -3.29 13.56 3.18
CA GLY A 223 -2.70 14.78 2.62
C GLY A 223 -2.19 14.62 1.20
N SER A 224 -1.81 15.74 0.59
CA SER A 224 -1.16 15.81 -0.72
C SER A 224 0.09 16.69 -0.64
N TYR A 225 1.12 16.34 -1.41
CA TYR A 225 2.41 17.00 -1.38
C TYR A 225 2.93 17.27 -2.80
N SER A 226 3.57 18.43 -2.97
CA SER A 226 4.45 18.69 -4.11
C SER A 226 5.89 18.59 -3.61
N LEU A 227 6.70 17.77 -4.29
CA LEU A 227 8.12 17.63 -3.99
C LEU A 227 8.91 18.22 -5.15
N PHE A 228 9.95 18.99 -4.82
CA PHE A 228 10.88 19.57 -5.78
C PHE A 228 12.25 18.89 -5.63
N GLY A 229 12.92 18.57 -6.74
CA GLY A 229 14.20 17.85 -6.74
C GLY A 229 14.05 16.32 -6.81
N LYS A 230 15.16 15.59 -6.63
CA LYS A 230 15.17 14.11 -6.70
C LYS A 230 14.54 13.53 -5.42
N ALA A 231 13.23 13.28 -5.48
CA ALA A 231 12.43 12.84 -4.32
C ALA A 231 11.90 11.40 -4.44
N ILE A 232 12.19 10.74 -5.56
CA ILE A 232 11.80 9.38 -5.90
C ILE A 232 13.05 8.50 -5.85
N PHE A 233 12.98 7.37 -5.15
CA PHE A 233 14.12 6.48 -4.91
C PHE A 233 13.81 5.04 -5.32
N ASP A 234 14.71 4.46 -6.11
CA ASP A 234 14.80 3.02 -6.34
C ASP A 234 15.73 2.46 -5.26
N LEU A 235 15.23 1.57 -4.38
CA LEU A 235 16.08 0.99 -3.34
C LEU A 235 16.86 -0.25 -3.85
N ASP A 236 16.83 -0.53 -5.16
CA ASP A 236 17.52 -1.66 -5.81
C ASP A 236 18.99 -1.38 -6.17
N GLU A 237 19.45 -0.14 -6.15
CA GLU A 237 20.88 0.13 -6.30
C GLU A 237 21.55 0.21 -4.93
N GLY A 238 22.52 -0.69 -4.70
CA GLY A 238 23.43 -0.68 -3.56
C GLY A 238 24.35 0.55 -3.48
N GLN A 239 23.82 1.74 -3.69
CA GLN A 239 24.50 2.99 -3.42
C GLN A 239 24.41 3.30 -1.93
N LYS A 240 25.60 3.26 -1.30
CA LYS A 240 25.86 3.93 -0.04
C LYS A 240 25.28 5.34 -0.08
N ILE A 241 24.31 5.59 0.79
CA ILE A 241 23.82 6.93 1.09
C ILE A 241 24.98 7.64 1.78
N HIS A 242 25.68 8.53 1.08
CA HIS A 242 26.54 9.51 1.73
C HIS A 242 25.64 10.65 2.19
N LEU A 243 25.49 10.76 3.52
CA LEU A 243 24.95 11.92 4.22
C LEU A 243 25.83 13.15 3.99
#